data_AF-A0A2P5N206-F1
#
_entry.id   AF-A0A2P5N206-F1
#
_cell.length_a   1.000
_cell.length_b   1.000
_cell.length_c   1.000
_cell.angle_alpha   90.00
_cell.angle_beta   90.00
_cell.angle_gamma   90.00
#
_symmetry.space_group_name_H-M   'P 1'
#
loop_
_entity.id
_entity.type
_entity.pdbx_description
1 polymer ?
#
loop_
_entity_poly.entity_id
_entity_poly.type
_entity_poly.pdbx_seq_one_letter_code
_entity_poly.pdbx_strand_id
1 'polypeptide(L)'
;MFMPMTANDTLYPCPFSRAYGMPAAQAWSLLNIFCVYRLVSAVSFVMLFYMRFGALSLGDHDVELYQFASLGYLAISLFLVALIHLRLLAYGHLAQLLIFTDIVFITLLMHASGGVSSGVGALLAVSIAAASVLIGGLCALVFAALASLA
;
A
#
# COMPACT_ATOMS: atom_id res chain seq x y z
N MET A 1 20.13 -17.09 1.54
CA MET A 1 19.93 -18.48 1.99
C MET A 1 18.44 -18.78 1.96
N PHE A 2 17.97 -19.45 0.91
CA PHE A 2 16.59 -19.88 0.77
C PHE A 2 16.33 -20.99 1.79
N MET A 3 15.52 -20.73 2.81
CA MET A 3 14.91 -21.81 3.60
C MET A 3 13.77 -22.40 2.76
N PRO A 4 13.75 -23.72 2.49
CA PRO A 4 12.61 -24.34 1.83
C PRO A 4 11.42 -24.28 2.78
N MET A 5 10.40 -23.48 2.42
CA MET A 5 9.12 -23.46 3.13
C MET A 5 8.42 -24.78 2.84
N THR A 6 8.24 -25.60 3.87
CA THR A 6 7.43 -26.81 3.84
C THR A 6 6.00 -26.43 3.45
N ALA A 7 5.43 -27.16 2.48
CA ALA A 7 4.14 -26.89 1.84
C ALA A 7 2.90 -26.98 2.75
N ASN A 8 3.08 -27.00 4.08
CA ASN A 8 2.02 -27.29 5.05
C ASN A 8 1.75 -26.16 6.07
N ASP A 9 2.44 -25.02 5.98
CA ASP A 9 2.19 -23.88 6.87
C ASP A 9 1.18 -22.91 6.21
N THR A 10 -0.09 -23.08 6.56
CA THR A 10 -1.15 -22.12 6.21
C THR A 10 -0.98 -20.87 7.07
N LEU A 11 -0.75 -19.72 6.42
CA LEU A 11 -0.69 -18.44 7.11
C LEU A 11 -2.09 -17.83 7.18
N TYR A 12 -2.44 -17.37 8.37
CA TYR A 12 -3.67 -16.63 8.64
C TYR A 12 -3.29 -15.16 8.86
N PRO A 13 -3.39 -14.31 7.83
CA PRO A 13 -3.04 -12.89 7.94
C PRO A 13 -3.90 -12.14 8.95
N CYS A 14 -5.14 -12.59 9.19
CA CYS A 14 -6.02 -11.99 10.17
C CYS A 14 -6.43 -12.95 11.30
N PRO A 15 -6.19 -12.58 12.57
CA PRO A 15 -6.56 -13.42 13.72
C PRO A 15 -8.08 -13.60 13.85
N PHE A 16 -8.86 -12.63 13.35
CA PHE A 16 -10.32 -12.62 13.43
C PHE A 16 -11.03 -13.40 12.31
N SER A 17 -10.33 -13.81 11.24
CA SER A 17 -10.92 -14.53 10.10
C SER A 17 -10.14 -15.79 9.77
N ARG A 18 -10.25 -16.83 10.63
CA ARG A 18 -9.61 -18.14 10.44
C ARG A 18 -10.09 -18.92 9.21
N ALA A 19 -11.15 -18.48 8.53
CA ALA A 19 -11.66 -19.10 7.31
C ALA A 19 -10.81 -18.80 6.06
N TYR A 20 -9.91 -17.79 6.12
CA TYR A 20 -9.05 -17.41 5.01
C TYR A 20 -7.60 -17.76 5.34
N GLY A 21 -7.18 -18.97 4.94
CA GLY A 21 -5.80 -19.44 5.05
C GLY A 21 -5.19 -19.57 3.67
N MET A 22 -4.00 -19.00 3.48
CA MET A 22 -3.25 -19.12 2.22
C MET A 22 -1.92 -19.84 2.46
N PRO A 23 -1.41 -20.62 1.49
CA PRO A 23 -0.09 -21.21 1.57
C PRO A 23 0.96 -20.10 1.76
N ALA A 24 1.90 -20.28 2.68
CA ALA A 24 2.91 -19.26 2.96
C ALA A 24 3.64 -18.78 1.69
N ALA A 25 4.07 -19.69 0.82
CA ALA A 25 4.75 -19.34 -0.43
C ALA A 25 3.93 -18.38 -1.33
N GLN A 26 2.61 -18.59 -1.41
CA GLN A 26 1.72 -17.74 -2.21
C GLN A 26 1.54 -16.37 -1.56
N ALA A 27 1.35 -16.33 -0.24
CA ALA A 27 1.23 -15.09 0.53
C ALA A 27 2.48 -14.19 0.36
N TRP A 28 3.68 -14.78 0.48
CA TRP A 28 4.94 -14.05 0.27
C TRP A 28 5.12 -13.54 -1.17
N SER A 29 4.69 -14.32 -2.16
CA SER A 29 4.74 -13.90 -3.57
C SER A 29 3.81 -12.70 -3.83
N LEU A 30 2.57 -12.78 -3.35
CA LEU A 30 1.59 -11.69 -3.41
C LEU A 30 2.10 -10.41 -2.73
N LEU A 31 2.70 -10.54 -1.54
CA LEU A 31 3.28 -9.41 -0.81
C LEU A 31 4.41 -8.75 -1.60
N ASN A 32 5.27 -9.55 -2.25
CA ASN A 32 6.35 -9.03 -3.06
C ASN A 32 5.83 -8.26 -4.28
N ILE A 33 4.81 -8.80 -4.97
CA ILE A 33 4.12 -8.12 -6.08
C ILE A 33 3.52 -6.78 -5.61
N PHE A 34 2.86 -6.79 -4.44
CA PHE A 34 2.25 -5.60 -3.88
C PHE A 34 3.30 -4.54 -3.48
N CYS A 35 4.46 -4.94 -2.96
CA CYS A 35 5.58 -4.03 -2.72
C CYS A 35 6.14 -3.41 -4.00
N VAL A 36 6.30 -4.19 -5.07
CA VAL A 36 6.75 -3.67 -6.38
C VAL A 36 5.73 -2.68 -6.93
N TYR A 37 4.44 -3.01 -6.89
CA TYR A 37 3.36 -2.09 -7.26
C TYR A 37 3.46 -0.77 -6.48
N ARG A 38 3.67 -0.85 -5.17
CA ARG A 38 3.77 0.32 -4.29
C ARG A 38 5.01 1.18 -4.55
N LEU A 39 6.15 0.57 -4.93
CA LEU A 39 7.32 1.33 -5.36
C LEU A 39 7.05 2.05 -6.68
N VAL A 40 6.40 1.37 -7.64
CA VAL A 40 6.02 1.98 -8.91
C VAL A 40 5.05 3.13 -8.70
N SER A 41 4.04 2.98 -7.82
CA SER A 41 3.11 4.07 -7.51
C SER A 41 3.82 5.25 -6.83
N ALA A 42 4.71 4.98 -5.86
CA ALA A 42 5.46 6.02 -5.16
C ALA A 42 6.39 6.81 -6.11
N VAL A 43 7.13 6.09 -6.97
CA VAL A 43 7.97 6.71 -8.00
C VAL A 43 7.11 7.50 -8.98
N SER A 44 5.95 6.98 -9.38
CA SER A 44 5.03 7.69 -10.28
C SER A 44 4.56 9.01 -9.66
N PHE A 45 4.20 9.05 -8.38
CA PHE A 45 3.82 10.29 -7.69
C PHE A 45 4.96 11.31 -7.65
N VAL A 46 6.17 10.88 -7.31
CA VAL A 46 7.36 11.75 -7.32
C VAL A 46 7.65 12.24 -8.74
N MET A 47 7.55 11.36 -9.74
CA MET A 47 7.79 11.70 -11.14
C MET A 47 6.75 12.69 -11.66
N LEU A 48 5.48 12.53 -11.32
CA LEU A 48 4.42 13.47 -11.68
C LEU A 48 4.71 14.88 -11.15
N PHE A 49 5.22 14.99 -9.92
CA PHE A 49 5.64 16.26 -9.33
C PHE A 49 6.81 16.90 -10.08
N TYR A 50 7.89 16.14 -10.32
CA TYR A 50 9.09 16.65 -10.98
C TYR A 50 8.89 16.98 -12.46
N MET A 51 8.08 16.18 -13.16
CA MET A 51 7.80 16.37 -14.58
C MET A 51 6.86 17.57 -14.82
N ARG A 52 6.25 18.15 -13.77
CA ARG A 52 5.25 19.23 -13.87
C ARG A 52 4.39 19.05 -15.11
N PHE A 53 3.75 17.88 -15.24
CA PHE A 53 2.93 17.56 -16.42
C PHE A 53 1.92 18.69 -16.61
N GLY A 54 2.18 19.55 -17.61
CA GLY A 54 1.80 20.97 -17.65
C GLY A 54 0.32 21.33 -17.76
N ALA A 55 -0.57 20.46 -17.30
CA ALA A 55 -2.01 20.67 -17.22
C ALA A 55 -2.68 19.87 -16.08
N LEU A 56 -1.96 19.00 -15.36
CA LEU A 56 -2.46 18.31 -14.17
C LEU A 56 -2.04 19.16 -12.95
N SER A 57 -2.95 19.94 -12.38
CA SER A 57 -2.80 20.69 -11.11
C SER A 57 -2.66 19.76 -9.89
N LEU A 58 -1.84 18.70 -9.99
CA LEU A 58 -1.44 17.88 -8.85
C LEU A 58 -0.50 18.70 -7.97
N GLY A 59 -1.00 19.19 -6.83
CA GLY A 59 -0.24 20.01 -5.88
C GLY A 59 -0.42 21.52 -6.03
N ASP A 60 -1.41 21.99 -6.81
CA ASP A 60 -1.69 23.42 -6.99
C ASP A 60 -2.37 24.05 -5.76
N HIS A 61 -2.94 23.21 -4.89
CA HIS A 61 -3.49 23.64 -3.59
C HIS A 61 -2.40 23.83 -2.55
N ASP A 62 -1.58 22.80 -2.30
CA ASP A 62 -0.50 22.82 -1.30
C ASP A 62 0.73 22.04 -1.77
N VAL A 63 1.66 22.75 -2.43
CA VAL A 63 2.90 22.20 -3.00
C VAL A 63 3.77 21.53 -1.94
N GLU A 64 3.91 22.15 -0.76
CA GLU A 64 4.72 21.59 0.33
C GLU A 64 4.14 20.27 0.85
N LEU A 65 2.81 20.21 1.04
CA LEU A 65 2.14 19.02 1.55
C LEU A 65 2.27 17.86 0.56
N TYR A 66 2.12 18.12 -0.75
CA TYR A 66 2.32 17.12 -1.78
C TYR A 66 3.76 16.58 -1.77
N GLN A 67 4.75 17.46 -1.64
CA GLN A 67 6.15 17.07 -1.63
C GLN A 67 6.48 16.21 -0.40
N PHE A 68 6.05 16.61 0.80
CA PHE A 68 6.26 15.82 2.01
C PHE A 68 5.51 14.48 1.97
N ALA A 69 4.27 14.46 1.47
CA ALA A 69 3.48 13.24 1.37
C ALA A 69 4.10 12.25 0.35
N SER A 70 4.53 12.72 -0.82
CA SER A 70 5.14 11.85 -1.85
C SER A 70 6.50 11.30 -1.42
N LEU A 71 7.37 12.13 -0.82
CA LEU A 71 8.64 11.69 -0.25
C LEU A 71 8.43 10.72 0.93
N GLY A 72 7.49 11.04 1.83
CA GLY A 72 7.14 10.18 2.95
C GLY A 72 6.61 8.82 2.49
N TYR A 73 5.75 8.82 1.46
CA TYR A 73 5.24 7.59 0.87
C TYR A 73 6.36 6.73 0.29
N LEU A 74 7.29 7.34 -0.44
CA LEU A 74 8.46 6.64 -1.00
C LEU A 74 9.38 6.10 0.10
N ALA A 75 9.69 6.91 1.12
CA ALA A 75 10.55 6.52 2.24
C ALA A 75 9.95 5.34 3.02
N ILE A 76 8.65 5.37 3.32
CA ILE A 76 7.96 4.28 4.02
C ILE A 76 7.86 3.04 3.15
N SER A 77 7.63 3.20 1.84
CA SER A 77 7.64 2.07 0.90
C SER A 77 9.02 1.37 0.91
N LEU A 78 10.11 2.14 0.88
CA LEU A 78 11.47 1.61 0.99
C LEU A 78 11.72 0.91 2.33
N PHE A 79 11.27 1.53 3.42
CA PHE A 79 11.43 0.99 4.77
C PHE A 79 10.71 -0.35 4.92
N LEU A 80 9.47 -0.46 4.43
CA LEU A 80 8.69 -1.69 4.45
C LEU A 80 9.35 -2.79 3.60
N VAL A 81 9.87 -2.44 2.42
CA VAL A 81 10.64 -3.37 1.58
C VAL A 81 11.90 -3.86 2.31
N ALA A 82 12.63 -2.97 2.98
CA ALA A 82 13.78 -3.34 3.79
C ALA A 82 13.38 -4.29 4.93
N LEU A 83 12.27 -4.02 5.63
CA LEU A 83 11.74 -4.89 6.69
C LEU A 83 11.40 -6.30 6.18
N ILE A 84 10.83 -6.41 4.97
CA ILE A 84 10.55 -7.69 4.30
C ILE A 84 11.86 -8.44 4.02
N HIS A 85 12.85 -7.76 3.44
CA HIS A 85 14.14 -8.36 3.12
C HIS A 85 14.90 -8.81 4.37
N LEU A 86 14.81 -8.04 5.45
CA LEU A 86 15.40 -8.35 6.75
C LEU A 86 14.60 -9.40 7.54
N ARG A 87 13.40 -9.79 7.08
CA ARG A 87 12.48 -10.73 7.75
C ARG A 87 12.23 -10.39 9.23
N LEU A 88 12.22 -9.10 9.57
CA LEU A 88 12.09 -8.66 10.96
C LEU A 88 10.66 -8.74 11.51
N LEU A 89 9.66 -8.74 10.62
CA LEU A 89 8.24 -8.69 11.00
C LEU A 89 7.46 -9.90 10.48
N ALA A 90 6.46 -10.32 11.26
CA ALA A 90 5.49 -11.32 10.85
C ALA A 90 4.60 -10.79 9.72
N TYR A 91 4.22 -11.68 8.78
CA TYR A 91 3.42 -11.37 7.59
C TYR A 91 2.17 -10.53 7.88
N GLY A 92 1.39 -10.91 8.91
CA GLY A 92 0.14 -10.20 9.25
C GLY A 92 0.36 -8.74 9.65
N HIS A 93 1.37 -8.46 10.49
CA HIS A 93 1.71 -7.09 10.89
C HIS A 93 2.18 -6.26 9.69
N LEU A 94 2.97 -6.88 8.81
CA LEU A 94 3.55 -6.20 7.67
C LEU A 94 2.47 -5.86 6.63
N ALA A 95 1.56 -6.80 6.35
CA ALA A 95 0.40 -6.54 5.50
C ALA A 95 -0.49 -5.43 6.07
N GLN A 96 -0.75 -5.43 7.39
CA GLN A 96 -1.57 -4.42 8.04
C GLN A 96 -0.94 -3.02 7.97
N LEU A 97 0.38 -2.93 8.21
CA LEU A 97 1.14 -1.68 8.08
C LEU A 97 1.14 -1.17 6.64
N LEU A 98 1.24 -2.07 5.64
CA LEU A 98 1.19 -1.66 4.24
C LEU A 98 -0.13 -0.98 3.92
N ILE A 99 -1.26 -1.61 4.23
CA ILE A 99 -2.58 -1.02 3.91
C ILE A 99 -2.81 0.28 4.67
N PHE A 100 -2.49 0.30 5.97
CA PHE A 100 -2.69 1.48 6.80
C PHE A 100 -1.91 2.68 6.26
N THR A 101 -0.62 2.48 5.96
CA THR A 101 0.20 3.55 5.40
C THR A 101 -0.27 3.95 4.00
N ASP A 102 -0.74 3.01 3.18
CA ASP A 102 -1.22 3.31 1.84
C ASP A 102 -2.47 4.23 1.86
N ILE A 103 -3.45 3.90 2.70
CA ILE A 103 -4.65 4.73 2.89
C ILE A 103 -4.25 6.14 3.34
N VAL A 104 -3.40 6.27 4.36
CA VAL A 104 -2.99 7.58 4.93
C VAL A 104 -2.24 8.44 3.91
N PHE A 105 -1.28 7.87 3.19
CA PHE A 105 -0.48 8.65 2.23
C PHE A 105 -1.28 9.05 1.00
N ILE A 106 -2.11 8.14 0.47
CA ILE A 106 -2.92 8.44 -0.70
C ILE A 106 -4.03 9.45 -0.34
N THR A 107 -4.62 9.39 0.86
CA THR A 107 -5.55 10.46 1.32
C THR A 107 -4.86 11.81 1.43
N LEU A 108 -3.65 11.86 2.01
CA LEU A 108 -2.87 13.10 2.09
C LEU A 108 -2.54 13.65 0.70
N LEU A 109 -2.10 12.80 -0.24
CA LEU A 109 -1.83 13.19 -1.62
C LEU A 109 -3.09 13.67 -2.35
N MET A 110 -4.22 13.01 -2.09
CA MET A 110 -5.51 13.39 -2.65
C MET A 110 -5.96 14.76 -2.15
N HIS A 111 -5.79 15.05 -0.85
CA HIS A 111 -6.07 16.36 -0.28
C HIS A 111 -5.16 17.45 -0.88
N ALA A 112 -3.85 17.20 -0.93
CA ALA A 112 -2.87 18.13 -1.50
C ALA A 112 -3.08 18.41 -3.00
N SER A 113 -3.72 17.48 -3.71
CA SER A 113 -3.98 17.56 -5.15
C SER A 113 -5.31 18.22 -5.52
N GLY A 114 -6.05 18.77 -4.57
CA GLY A 114 -7.37 19.36 -4.82
C GLY A 114 -8.52 18.34 -4.83
N GLY A 115 -8.33 17.18 -4.20
CA GLY A 115 -9.38 16.18 -3.94
C GLY A 115 -9.60 15.16 -5.05
N VAL A 116 -10.84 14.61 -5.10
CA VAL A 116 -11.27 13.54 -6.02
C VAL A 116 -11.05 13.85 -7.49
N SER A 117 -11.08 15.14 -7.87
CA SER A 117 -10.98 15.57 -9.27
C SER A 117 -9.59 15.35 -9.88
N SER A 118 -8.58 15.11 -9.05
CA SER A 118 -7.21 14.83 -9.49
C SER A 118 -7.00 13.41 -10.04
N GLY A 119 -7.97 12.51 -9.85
CA GLY A 119 -7.86 11.10 -10.22
C GLY A 119 -7.06 10.23 -9.23
N VAL A 120 -6.47 10.83 -8.20
CA VAL A 120 -5.70 10.11 -7.15
C VAL A 120 -6.59 9.11 -6.39
N GLY A 121 -7.89 9.41 -6.23
CA GLY A 121 -8.85 8.48 -5.62
C GLY A 121 -9.04 7.17 -6.39
N ALA A 122 -8.84 7.15 -7.71
CA ALA A 122 -8.88 5.91 -8.49
C ALA A 122 -7.68 5.00 -8.15
N LEU A 123 -6.50 5.58 -7.91
CA LEU A 123 -5.32 4.84 -7.45
C LEU A 123 -5.50 4.28 -6.03
N LEU A 124 -6.19 5.01 -5.15
CA LEU A 124 -6.61 4.51 -3.84
C LEU A 124 -7.45 3.24 -3.98
N ALA A 125 -8.48 3.28 -4.83
CA ALA A 125 -9.37 2.14 -5.05
C ALA A 125 -8.63 0.89 -5.57
N VAL A 126 -7.70 1.06 -6.51
CA VAL A 126 -6.84 -0.04 -7.00
C VAL A 126 -5.96 -0.60 -5.89
N SER A 127 -5.36 0.28 -5.08
CA SER A 127 -4.50 -0.13 -3.98
C SER A 127 -5.27 -0.90 -2.91
N ILE A 128 -6.50 -0.47 -2.58
CA ILE A 128 -7.39 -1.17 -1.65
C ILE A 128 -7.84 -2.52 -2.21
N ALA A 129 -8.16 -2.59 -3.50
CA ALA A 129 -8.52 -3.85 -4.14
C ALA A 129 -7.37 -4.86 -4.02
N ALA A 130 -6.14 -4.46 -4.36
CA ALA A 130 -4.96 -5.31 -4.22
C ALA A 130 -4.66 -5.67 -2.75
N ALA A 131 -4.84 -4.73 -1.82
CA ALA A 131 -4.72 -4.95 -0.38
C ALA A 131 -5.76 -5.95 0.18
N SER A 132 -6.99 -5.91 -0.32
CA SER A 132 -8.06 -6.81 0.08
C SER A 132 -7.78 -8.25 -0.33
N VAL A 133 -7.13 -8.46 -1.48
CA VAL A 133 -6.63 -9.77 -1.91
C VAL A 133 -5.48 -10.26 -1.02
N LEU A 134 -4.68 -9.33 -0.50
CA LEU A 134 -3.50 -9.65 0.31
C LEU A 134 -3.85 -10.16 1.72
N ILE A 135 -4.81 -9.51 2.38
CA ILE A 135 -5.24 -9.85 3.74
C ILE A 135 -6.44 -10.80 3.74
N GLY A 136 -7.42 -10.58 2.87
CA GLY A 136 -8.68 -11.32 2.83
C GLY A 136 -9.47 -11.34 4.15
N GLY A 137 -10.75 -11.73 4.07
CA GLY A 137 -11.62 -11.84 5.23
C GLY A 137 -12.04 -10.50 5.86
N LEU A 138 -12.39 -10.53 7.15
CA LEU A 138 -13.09 -9.45 7.84
C LEU A 138 -12.26 -8.16 8.01
N CYS A 139 -10.94 -8.27 8.15
CA CYS A 139 -10.07 -7.10 8.28
C CYS A 139 -10.05 -6.26 7.01
N ALA A 140 -10.14 -6.89 5.83
CA ALA A 140 -10.19 -6.18 4.56
C ALA A 140 -11.43 -5.25 4.48
N LEU A 141 -12.55 -5.64 5.09
CA LEU A 141 -13.77 -4.82 5.16
C LEU A 141 -13.57 -3.58 6.04
N VAL A 142 -12.83 -3.69 7.15
CA VAL A 142 -12.52 -2.52 8.01
C VAL A 142 -11.68 -1.50 7.24
N PHE A 143 -10.69 -1.97 6.47
CA PHE A 143 -9.88 -1.09 5.62
C PHE A 143 -10.68 -0.48 4.46
N ALA A 144 -11.59 -1.24 3.84
CA ALA A 144 -12.49 -0.72 2.82
C ALA A 144 -13.43 0.36 3.36
N ALA A 145 -13.94 0.19 4.59
CA ALA A 145 -14.77 1.18 5.27
C ALA A 145 -13.97 2.45 5.59
N LEU A 146 -12.74 2.32 6.13
CA LEU A 146 -11.84 3.45 6.36
C LEU A 146 -11.53 4.21 5.07
N ALA A 147 -11.29 3.49 3.99
CA ALA A 147 -11.05 4.08 2.69
C ALA A 147 -12.28 4.79 2.11
N SER A 148 -13.49 4.35 2.42
CA SER A 148 -14.71 5.04 1.96
C SER A 148 -14.97 6.35 2.70
N LEU A 149 -14.23 6.62 3.80
CA LEU A 149 -14.25 7.89 4.51
C LEU A 149 -13.28 8.93 3.91
N ALA A 150 -12.38 8.48 3.03
CA ALA A 150 -11.39 9.30 2.34
C ALA A 150 -12.00 10.31 1.37
#